data_AF-A0A4U9VZC9-F1
#
_entry.id   AF-A0A4U9VZC9-F1
#
_cell.length_a   1.000
_cell.length_b   1.000
_cell.length_c   1.000
_cell.angle_alpha   90.00
_cell.angle_beta   90.00
_cell.angle_gamma   90.00
#
_symmetry.space_group_name_H-M   'P 1'
#
loop_
_entity.id
_entity.type
_entity.pdbx_description
1 polymer ?
#
loop_
_entity_poly.entity_id
_entity_poly.type
_entity_poly.pdbx_seq_one_letter_code
_entity_poly.pdbx_strand_id
1 'polypeptide(L)'
;MKLLLEGLRHFIQRYKQTFREVWKVRLQLDPPARTADELAFRPAHLELIETPVSPLPRWSMRAIMLFVFIALAWSVVGHMDVVAVASGKTITSGRTRIIQPLEPSIVKAIHARDGQHVKQGQVLVELDATTASAELQRIQEALNTARMSLARYTALLSAVRRKLKSESTPRKTGNNHIPRLLASSQQQLRDEGPIINAPSDIPATQKQTEQALLISQYQAFISQVDKQKLLIQQKSDEIGTLKSQITKATSMLALAEAKTADYRRLYDKKFASKHEWLAQEQEKVSLQNDLFIQRNRLQELSSAIEVQKQELSSIEAQFINNATEKLNQARDSTAQYEQEIAKNQKRKDILRLTSPVSGTVQQLAIHSVGGVVTEAQPLLAVVPDNEEVEVEVMIGNLDIGFIKKGQVAAIKIASFPYTRYGYLEGVVTTVSHDAVQDEKRGLLFPATILDEAKLYPY
;
A
#
# COMPACT_ATOMS: atom_id res chain seq x y z
N MET A 1 -22.96 37.93 51.05
CA MET A 1 -24.05 38.24 50.11
C MET A 1 -25.42 37.67 50.53
N LYS A 2 -25.51 36.44 51.07
CA LYS A 2 -26.77 35.84 51.55
C LYS A 2 -27.47 36.62 52.69
N LEU A 3 -26.73 37.10 53.70
CA LEU A 3 -27.29 37.90 54.81
C LEU A 3 -27.89 39.25 54.37
N LEU A 4 -27.32 39.87 53.32
CA LEU A 4 -27.88 41.10 52.73
C LEU A 4 -29.17 40.82 51.96
N LEU A 5 -29.23 39.71 51.22
CA LEU A 5 -30.47 39.29 50.54
C LEU A 5 -31.58 38.90 51.52
N GLU A 6 -31.24 38.23 52.63
CA GLU A 6 -32.20 37.90 53.69
C GLU A 6 -32.69 39.14 54.44
N GLY A 7 -31.78 40.07 54.76
CA GLY A 7 -32.12 41.37 55.33
C GLY A 7 -33.05 42.18 54.42
N LEU A 8 -32.75 42.23 53.12
CA LEU A 8 -33.60 42.92 52.14
C LEU A 8 -34.97 42.23 51.98
N ARG A 9 -35.00 40.89 52.00
CA ARG A 9 -36.24 40.11 51.91
C ARG A 9 -37.12 40.31 53.14
N HIS A 10 -36.55 40.31 54.35
CA HIS A 10 -37.27 40.62 55.58
C HIS A 10 -37.76 42.07 55.60
N PHE A 11 -36.94 43.02 55.12
CA PHE A 11 -37.32 44.42 55.00
C PHE A 11 -38.52 44.60 54.07
N ILE A 12 -38.46 43.99 52.87
CA ILE A 12 -39.55 44.03 51.89
C ILE A 12 -40.80 43.32 52.43
N GLN A 13 -40.67 42.17 53.10
CA GLN A 13 -41.81 41.46 53.70
C GLN A 13 -42.48 42.28 54.80
N ARG A 14 -41.69 42.92 55.66
CA ARG A 14 -42.22 43.76 56.75
C ARG A 14 -42.95 44.97 56.18
N TYR A 15 -42.38 45.66 55.20
CA TYR A 15 -43.08 46.74 54.49
C TYR A 15 -44.32 46.26 53.75
N LYS A 16 -44.27 45.08 53.10
CA LYS A 16 -45.42 44.50 52.42
C LYS A 16 -46.53 44.13 53.40
N GLN A 17 -46.21 43.63 54.59
CA GLN A 17 -47.17 43.35 55.65
C GLN A 17 -47.77 44.63 56.21
N THR A 18 -46.94 45.61 56.62
CA THR A 18 -47.43 46.89 57.15
C THR A 18 -48.29 47.61 56.11
N PHE A 19 -47.84 47.64 54.85
CA PHE A 19 -48.63 48.20 53.75
C PHE A 19 -49.95 47.45 53.58
N ARG A 20 -49.96 46.11 53.60
CA ARG A 20 -51.19 45.33 53.45
C ARG A 20 -52.17 45.55 54.60
N GLU A 21 -51.69 45.62 55.84
CA GLU A 21 -52.54 45.87 57.01
C GLU A 21 -53.06 47.31 57.04
N VAL A 22 -52.22 48.31 56.78
CA VAL A 22 -52.66 49.71 56.66
C VAL A 22 -53.62 49.88 55.49
N TRP A 23 -53.37 49.22 54.35
CA TRP A 23 -54.23 49.29 53.17
C TRP A 23 -55.61 48.69 53.40
N LYS A 24 -55.72 47.63 54.21
CA LYS A 24 -57.03 47.06 54.63
C LYS A 24 -57.83 48.04 55.48
N VAL A 25 -57.17 48.75 56.40
CA VAL A 25 -57.81 49.67 57.34
C VAL A 25 -57.93 51.10 56.79
N ARG A 26 -57.40 51.36 55.58
CA ARG A 26 -57.31 52.73 55.03
C ARG A 26 -58.65 53.47 54.98
N LEU A 27 -59.73 52.75 54.69
CA LEU A 27 -61.08 53.33 54.60
C LEU A 27 -61.66 53.70 55.98
N GLN A 28 -61.08 53.19 57.07
CA GLN A 28 -61.44 53.57 58.45
C GLN A 28 -60.62 54.77 58.97
N LEU A 29 -59.50 55.10 58.30
CA LEU A 29 -58.64 56.24 58.63
C LEU A 29 -59.04 57.52 57.88
N ASP A 30 -59.92 57.41 56.88
CA ASP A 30 -60.48 58.57 56.20
C ASP A 30 -61.46 59.30 57.14
N PRO A 31 -61.40 60.65 57.23
CA PRO A 31 -62.35 61.41 58.03
C PRO A 31 -63.79 61.13 57.57
N PRO A 32 -64.78 61.13 58.48
CA PRO A 32 -66.16 60.83 58.12
C PRO A 32 -66.64 61.78 57.02
N ALA A 33 -67.31 61.24 56.00
CA ALA A 33 -67.83 62.05 54.90
C ALA A 33 -68.90 63.02 55.45
N ARG A 34 -68.59 64.31 55.47
CA ARG A 34 -69.47 65.39 55.96
C ARG A 34 -70.16 66.10 54.80
N THR A 35 -71.38 66.56 55.04
CA THR A 35 -72.18 67.30 54.05
C THR A 35 -71.66 68.73 53.87
N ALA A 36 -71.88 69.31 52.69
CA ALA A 36 -71.37 70.64 52.33
C ALA A 36 -71.70 71.74 53.36
N ASP A 37 -72.88 71.64 53.98
CA ASP A 37 -73.33 72.60 54.99
C ASP A 37 -72.55 72.49 56.32
N GLU A 38 -72.04 71.31 56.69
CA GLU A 38 -71.23 71.13 57.91
C GLU A 38 -69.81 71.70 57.76
N LEU A 39 -69.30 71.74 56.52
CA LEU A 39 -68.00 72.29 56.18
C LEU A 39 -68.02 73.83 56.20
N ALA A 40 -69.15 74.45 55.84
CA ALA A 40 -69.32 75.91 55.79
C ALA A 40 -69.30 76.60 57.17
N PHE A 41 -69.54 75.87 58.26
CA PHE A 41 -69.51 76.40 59.64
C PHE A 41 -68.17 76.15 60.37
N ARG A 42 -67.12 75.75 59.64
CA ARG A 42 -65.76 75.58 60.18
C ARG A 42 -64.84 76.76 59.83
N PRO A 43 -63.78 77.00 60.62
CA PRO A 43 -62.79 78.02 60.28
C PRO A 43 -62.21 77.78 58.88
N ALA A 44 -62.07 78.83 58.07
CA ALA A 44 -61.80 78.77 56.61
C ALA A 44 -60.62 77.88 56.15
N HIS A 45 -59.65 77.58 57.03
CA HIS A 45 -58.53 76.71 56.67
C HIS A 45 -58.91 75.22 56.63
N LEU A 46 -59.92 74.78 57.39
CA LEU A 46 -60.37 73.37 57.39
C LEU A 46 -61.31 73.06 56.22
N GLU A 47 -62.12 74.03 55.79
CA GLU A 47 -62.99 73.90 54.62
C GLU A 47 -62.19 73.64 53.33
N LEU A 48 -61.09 74.39 53.13
CA LEU A 48 -60.25 74.20 51.94
C LEU A 48 -59.57 72.83 51.89
N ILE A 49 -59.20 72.27 53.04
CA ILE A 49 -58.47 70.98 53.12
C ILE A 49 -59.43 69.80 52.94
N GLU A 50 -60.65 69.89 53.48
CA GLU A 50 -61.61 68.78 53.51
C GLU A 50 -62.55 68.74 52.29
N THR A 51 -62.46 69.70 51.35
CA THR A 51 -63.21 69.62 50.09
C THR A 51 -62.72 68.44 49.23
N PRO A 52 -63.62 67.56 48.75
CA PRO A 52 -63.22 66.41 47.94
C PRO A 52 -62.67 66.89 46.59
N VAL A 53 -61.42 66.50 46.28
CA VAL A 53 -60.77 66.80 44.99
C VAL A 53 -61.59 66.29 43.81
N SER A 54 -61.60 67.05 42.71
CA SER A 54 -62.36 66.73 41.50
C SER A 54 -61.98 65.35 40.91
N PRO A 55 -62.90 64.64 40.23
CA PRO A 55 -62.64 63.29 39.73
C PRO A 55 -61.73 63.22 38.48
N LEU A 56 -61.55 64.34 37.74
CA LEU A 56 -60.84 64.39 36.46
C LEU A 56 -59.35 63.98 36.54
N PRO A 57 -58.54 64.50 37.51
CA PRO A 57 -57.13 64.17 37.62
C PRO A 57 -56.84 62.68 37.91
N ARG A 58 -57.82 61.96 38.48
CA ARG A 58 -57.66 60.53 38.78
C ARG A 58 -57.74 59.66 37.52
N TRP A 59 -58.56 60.05 36.55
CA TRP A 59 -58.70 59.32 35.28
C TRP A 59 -57.52 59.59 34.33
N SER A 60 -57.01 60.81 34.28
CA SER A 60 -55.81 61.13 33.49
C SER A 60 -54.60 60.32 33.97
N MET A 61 -54.41 60.16 35.28
CA MET A 61 -53.32 59.37 35.84
C MET A 61 -53.39 57.88 35.46
N ARG A 62 -54.60 57.30 35.40
CA ARG A 62 -54.80 55.90 34.97
C ARG A 62 -54.50 55.71 33.48
N ALA A 63 -54.88 56.67 32.63
CA ALA A 63 -54.59 56.63 31.20
C ALA A 63 -53.08 56.67 30.92
N ILE A 64 -52.34 57.52 31.63
CA ILE A 64 -50.87 57.60 31.53
C ILE A 64 -50.22 56.28 31.94
N MET A 65 -50.66 55.68 33.06
CA MET A 65 -50.16 54.38 33.52
C MET A 65 -50.41 53.26 32.51
N LEU A 66 -51.57 53.25 31.85
CA LEU A 66 -51.91 52.28 30.81
C LEU A 66 -51.00 52.43 29.57
N PHE A 67 -50.77 53.65 29.11
CA PHE A 67 -49.90 53.92 27.97
C PHE A 67 -48.45 53.48 28.23
N VAL A 68 -47.92 53.78 29.41
CA VAL A 68 -46.58 53.33 29.83
C VAL A 68 -46.50 51.81 29.84
N PHE A 69 -47.54 51.12 30.30
CA PHE A 69 -47.58 49.65 30.31
C PHE A 69 -47.57 49.05 28.90
N ILE A 70 -48.30 49.65 27.96
CA ILE A 70 -48.33 49.21 26.55
C ILE A 70 -46.96 49.43 25.89
N ALA A 71 -46.32 50.59 26.11
CA ALA A 71 -44.99 50.86 25.57
C ALA A 71 -43.93 49.89 26.10
N LEU A 72 -44.00 49.54 27.39
CA LEU A 72 -43.14 48.53 28.00
C LEU A 72 -43.36 47.14 27.41
N ALA A 73 -44.61 46.75 27.20
CA ALA A 73 -44.93 45.48 26.54
C ALA A 73 -44.40 45.44 25.10
N TRP A 74 -44.55 46.53 24.34
CA TRP A 74 -44.03 46.62 22.96
C TRP A 74 -42.50 46.58 22.90
N SER A 75 -41.81 47.20 23.85
CA SER A 75 -40.34 47.18 23.91
C SER A 75 -39.75 45.78 24.12
N VAL A 76 -40.50 44.87 24.74
CA VAL A 76 -40.05 43.48 24.98
C VAL A 76 -40.27 42.61 23.75
N VAL A 77 -41.31 42.89 22.97
CA VAL A 77 -41.72 42.06 21.81
C VAL A 77 -41.16 42.59 20.49
N GLY A 78 -40.88 43.89 20.40
CA GLY A 78 -40.40 44.54 19.19
C GLY A 78 -39.04 44.01 18.74
N HIS A 79 -39.00 43.36 17.58
CA HIS A 79 -37.77 43.03 16.89
C HIS A 79 -37.51 44.12 15.83
N MET A 80 -36.26 44.54 15.70
CA MET A 80 -35.83 45.52 14.69
C MET A 80 -34.83 44.84 13.76
N ASP A 81 -35.21 44.67 12.49
CA ASP A 81 -34.34 44.05 11.49
C ASP A 81 -33.23 45.03 11.09
N VAL A 82 -31.97 44.59 11.20
CA VAL A 82 -30.80 45.35 10.76
C VAL A 82 -30.28 44.72 9.49
N VAL A 83 -30.21 45.50 8.40
CA VAL A 83 -29.68 45.05 7.11
C VAL A 83 -28.30 45.63 6.91
N ALA A 84 -27.30 44.75 6.81
CA ALA A 84 -25.93 45.11 6.47
C ALA A 84 -25.75 45.10 4.95
N VAL A 85 -25.13 46.16 4.40
CA VAL A 85 -24.84 46.25 2.95
C VAL A 85 -23.33 46.16 2.76
N ALA A 86 -22.87 45.13 2.07
CA ALA A 86 -21.47 44.91 1.77
C ALA A 86 -21.26 44.83 0.25
N SER A 87 -20.11 45.32 -0.22
CA SER A 87 -19.67 45.11 -1.61
C SER A 87 -18.78 43.87 -1.68
N GLY A 88 -18.95 43.05 -2.70
CA GLY A 88 -18.14 41.87 -2.93
C GLY A 88 -17.81 41.65 -4.40
N LYS A 89 -16.98 40.64 -4.64
CA LYS A 89 -16.59 40.14 -5.96
C LYS A 89 -16.94 38.65 -6.05
N THR A 90 -17.28 38.19 -7.24
CA THR A 90 -17.49 36.77 -7.53
C THR A 90 -16.13 36.08 -7.63
N ILE A 91 -15.92 35.07 -6.80
CA ILE A 91 -14.77 34.16 -6.86
C ILE A 91 -15.28 32.76 -7.23
N THR A 92 -14.53 32.03 -8.05
CA THR A 92 -14.80 30.61 -8.27
C THR A 92 -14.13 29.84 -7.14
N SER A 93 -14.91 29.02 -6.42
CA SER A 93 -14.47 28.34 -5.21
C SER A 93 -13.36 27.32 -5.45
N GLY A 94 -13.27 26.76 -6.66
CA GLY A 94 -12.32 25.71 -6.90
C GLY A 94 -11.00 26.20 -7.46
N ARG A 95 -10.00 25.45 -7.02
CA ARG A 95 -8.60 25.76 -7.25
C ARG A 95 -8.25 25.24 -8.63
N THR A 96 -7.86 26.17 -9.50
CA THR A 96 -7.23 25.86 -10.78
C THR A 96 -6.17 24.77 -10.60
N ARG A 97 -6.28 23.70 -11.39
CA ARG A 97 -5.34 22.57 -11.34
C ARG A 97 -4.20 22.83 -12.31
N ILE A 98 -3.02 23.13 -11.77
CA ILE A 98 -1.81 23.32 -12.57
C ILE A 98 -1.28 21.96 -13.02
N ILE A 99 -1.05 21.82 -14.31
CA ILE A 99 -0.46 20.64 -14.93
C ILE A 99 1.01 20.93 -15.20
N GLN A 100 1.87 20.10 -14.60
CA GLN A 100 3.32 20.23 -14.64
C GLN A 100 3.95 18.84 -14.83
N PRO A 101 5.12 18.75 -15.49
CA PRO A 101 5.83 17.49 -15.65
C PRO A 101 6.54 17.12 -14.34
N LEU A 102 6.61 15.81 -14.06
CA LEU A 102 7.32 15.28 -12.90
C LEU A 102 8.81 15.04 -13.17
N GLU A 103 9.21 14.97 -14.43
CA GLU A 103 10.61 14.80 -14.84
C GLU A 103 10.92 15.74 -16.02
N PRO A 104 12.17 16.22 -16.16
CA PRO A 104 12.59 17.00 -17.32
C PRO A 104 12.45 16.17 -18.60
N SER A 105 11.86 16.75 -19.66
CA SER A 105 11.57 16.02 -20.90
C SER A 105 11.38 16.96 -22.10
N ILE A 106 11.33 16.40 -23.30
CA ILE A 106 11.06 17.12 -24.55
C ILE A 106 9.57 16.99 -24.89
N VAL A 107 8.92 18.08 -25.29
CA VAL A 107 7.52 18.06 -25.74
C VAL A 107 7.42 17.37 -27.10
N LYS A 108 6.72 16.23 -27.16
CA LYS A 108 6.48 15.47 -28.39
C LYS A 108 5.23 15.93 -29.12
N ALA A 109 4.15 16.20 -28.40
CA ALA A 109 2.91 16.71 -28.97
C ALA A 109 2.12 17.52 -27.94
N ILE A 110 1.45 18.57 -28.41
CA ILE A 110 0.54 19.40 -27.61
C ILE A 110 -0.86 19.20 -28.18
N HIS A 111 -1.74 18.58 -27.39
CA HIS A 111 -3.12 18.27 -27.80
C HIS A 111 -4.14 19.29 -27.30
N ALA A 112 -3.79 20.02 -26.24
CA ALA A 112 -4.62 21.07 -25.65
C ALA A 112 -4.41 22.43 -26.33
N ARG A 113 -5.47 23.24 -26.39
CA ARG A 113 -5.44 24.64 -26.81
C ARG A 113 -5.98 25.53 -25.69
N ASP A 114 -5.53 26.77 -25.65
CA ASP A 114 -6.07 27.75 -24.70
C ASP A 114 -7.57 27.98 -24.96
N GLY A 115 -8.38 27.95 -23.90
CA GLY A 115 -9.84 28.02 -23.97
C GLY A 115 -10.54 26.73 -24.39
N GLN A 116 -9.82 25.62 -24.61
CA GLN A 116 -10.43 24.34 -24.98
C GLN A 116 -11.06 23.65 -23.77
N HIS A 117 -12.27 23.15 -23.94
CA HIS A 117 -12.93 22.25 -22.99
C HIS A 117 -12.32 20.84 -23.05
N VAL A 118 -11.96 20.29 -21.89
CA VAL A 118 -11.33 18.98 -21.75
C VAL A 118 -12.04 18.13 -20.70
N LYS A 119 -12.07 16.82 -20.93
CA LYS A 119 -12.62 15.84 -19.98
C LYS A 119 -11.53 15.33 -19.05
N GLN A 120 -11.93 14.88 -17.85
CA GLN A 120 -11.04 14.14 -16.95
C GLN A 120 -10.41 12.93 -17.69
N GLY A 121 -9.09 12.76 -17.55
CA GLY A 121 -8.29 11.73 -18.19
C GLY A 121 -7.88 12.03 -19.64
N GLN A 122 -8.37 13.12 -20.25
CA GLN A 122 -7.97 13.52 -21.60
C GLN A 122 -6.49 13.91 -21.62
N VAL A 123 -5.75 13.38 -22.60
CA VAL A 123 -4.33 13.73 -22.81
C VAL A 123 -4.22 15.15 -23.30
N LEU A 124 -3.39 15.95 -22.63
CA LEU A 124 -3.18 17.37 -22.90
C LEU A 124 -1.83 17.60 -23.58
N VAL A 125 -0.79 16.95 -23.06
CA VAL A 125 0.59 17.07 -23.55
C VAL A 125 1.24 15.69 -23.51
N GLU A 126 1.89 15.31 -24.60
CA GLU A 126 2.75 14.13 -24.65
C GLU A 126 4.21 14.55 -24.65
N LEU A 127 4.97 13.98 -23.72
CA LEU A 127 6.41 14.14 -23.63
C LEU A 127 7.11 12.99 -24.37
N ASP A 128 8.36 13.19 -24.77
CA ASP A 128 9.13 12.19 -25.48
C ASP A 128 9.43 10.97 -24.60
N ALA A 129 8.80 9.86 -24.93
CA ALA A 129 8.95 8.57 -24.25
C ALA A 129 9.92 7.63 -24.97
N THR A 130 10.75 8.11 -25.91
CA THR A 130 11.65 7.25 -26.69
C THR A 130 12.65 6.52 -25.79
N THR A 131 13.31 7.24 -24.89
CA THR A 131 14.27 6.67 -23.93
C THR A 131 13.59 5.72 -22.94
N ALA A 132 12.43 6.11 -22.39
CA ALA A 132 11.65 5.27 -21.48
C ALA A 132 11.14 3.99 -22.16
N SER A 133 10.75 4.06 -23.44
CA SER A 133 10.28 2.90 -24.20
C SER A 133 11.41 1.95 -24.56
N ALA A 134 12.58 2.47 -24.95
CA ALA A 134 13.77 1.65 -25.20
C ALA A 134 14.23 0.93 -23.93
N GLU A 135 14.22 1.62 -22.78
CA GLU A 135 14.58 1.02 -21.50
C GLU A 135 13.59 -0.07 -21.08
N LEU A 136 12.28 0.17 -21.24
CA LEU A 136 11.26 -0.84 -20.96
C LEU A 136 11.44 -2.09 -21.84
N GLN A 137 11.74 -1.91 -23.13
CA GLN A 137 12.04 -3.03 -24.02
C GLN A 137 13.27 -3.82 -23.55
N ARG A 138 14.35 -3.13 -23.18
CA ARG A 138 15.58 -3.75 -22.66
C ARG A 138 15.30 -4.58 -21.40
N ILE A 139 14.51 -4.05 -20.46
CA ILE A 139 14.14 -4.76 -19.23
C ILE A 139 13.23 -5.95 -19.55
N GLN A 140 12.30 -5.82 -20.50
CA GLN A 140 11.45 -6.93 -20.94
C GLN A 140 12.28 -8.08 -21.54
N GLU A 141 13.29 -7.77 -22.35
CA GLU A 141 14.21 -8.77 -22.91
C GLU A 141 15.04 -9.45 -21.81
N ALA A 142 15.50 -8.68 -20.82
CA ALA A 142 16.19 -9.22 -19.64
C ALA A 142 15.28 -10.13 -18.79
N LEU A 143 14.02 -9.74 -18.58
CA LEU A 143 13.01 -10.54 -17.89
C LEU A 143 12.74 -11.86 -18.61
N ASN A 144 12.56 -11.82 -19.94
CA ASN A 144 12.34 -13.02 -20.75
C ASN A 144 13.52 -13.99 -20.62
N THR A 145 14.75 -13.46 -20.63
CA THR A 145 15.97 -14.25 -20.43
C THR A 145 16.03 -14.88 -19.03
N ALA A 146 15.70 -14.11 -17.98
CA ALA A 146 15.65 -14.60 -16.60
C ALA A 146 14.58 -15.70 -16.41
N ARG A 147 13.37 -15.49 -16.96
CA ARG A 147 12.28 -16.47 -16.95
C ARG A 147 12.67 -17.76 -17.65
N MET A 148 13.36 -17.67 -18.78
CA MET A 148 13.86 -18.85 -19.48
C MET A 148 14.91 -19.61 -18.70
N SER A 149 15.86 -18.92 -18.07
CA SER A 149 16.84 -19.53 -17.17
C SER A 149 16.16 -20.22 -15.99
N LEU A 150 15.16 -19.59 -15.37
CA LEU A 150 14.36 -20.18 -14.29
C LEU A 150 13.66 -21.47 -14.74
N ALA A 151 13.01 -21.44 -15.90
CA ALA A 151 12.32 -22.60 -16.46
C ALA A 151 13.32 -23.73 -16.81
N ARG A 152 14.49 -23.40 -17.37
CA ARG A 152 15.58 -24.35 -17.65
C ARG A 152 16.08 -25.04 -16.38
N TYR A 153 16.46 -24.30 -15.34
CA TYR A 153 16.98 -24.90 -14.11
C TYR A 153 15.92 -25.70 -13.35
N THR A 154 14.66 -25.27 -13.41
CA THR A 154 13.53 -26.05 -12.88
C THR A 154 13.38 -27.38 -13.61
N ALA A 155 13.41 -27.36 -14.95
CA ALA A 155 13.36 -28.57 -15.77
C ALA A 155 14.56 -29.48 -15.51
N LEU A 156 15.77 -28.91 -15.44
CA LEU A 156 17.02 -29.65 -15.18
C LEU A 156 16.98 -30.38 -13.83
N LEU A 157 16.64 -29.68 -12.75
CA LEU A 157 16.53 -30.26 -11.41
C LEU A 157 15.45 -31.35 -11.35
N SER A 158 14.31 -31.13 -12.02
CA SER A 158 13.25 -32.14 -12.08
C SER A 158 13.72 -33.41 -12.81
N ALA A 159 14.51 -33.27 -13.87
CA ALA A 159 15.05 -34.36 -14.66
C ALA A 159 16.07 -35.18 -13.86
N VAL A 160 17.01 -34.50 -13.21
CA VAL A 160 18.01 -35.13 -12.35
C VAL A 160 17.35 -35.84 -11.18
N ARG A 161 16.40 -35.21 -10.49
CA ARG A 161 15.68 -35.85 -9.39
C ARG A 161 14.90 -37.09 -9.83
N ARG A 162 14.29 -37.08 -11.03
CA ARG A 162 13.64 -38.27 -11.60
C ARG A 162 14.63 -39.39 -11.86
N LYS A 163 15.80 -39.09 -12.44
CA LYS A 163 16.87 -40.06 -12.70
C LYS A 163 17.38 -40.69 -11.40
N LEU A 164 17.68 -39.88 -10.39
CA LEU A 164 18.15 -40.37 -9.08
C LEU A 164 17.08 -41.23 -8.37
N LYS A 165 15.79 -40.90 -8.53
CA LYS A 165 14.68 -41.69 -7.98
C LYS A 165 14.48 -43.02 -8.69
N SER A 166 14.64 -43.06 -10.02
CA SER A 166 14.49 -44.32 -10.78
C SER A 166 15.60 -45.32 -10.45
N GLU A 167 16.79 -44.83 -10.09
CA GLU A 167 17.94 -45.67 -9.75
C GLU A 167 17.94 -46.16 -8.29
N SER A 168 17.33 -45.41 -7.37
CA SER A 168 17.15 -45.84 -5.97
C SER A 168 16.04 -46.89 -5.78
N THR A 169 15.22 -47.14 -6.80
CA THR A 169 14.24 -48.22 -6.77
C THR A 169 14.93 -49.53 -7.18
N PRO A 170 15.02 -50.56 -6.32
CA PRO A 170 15.77 -51.77 -6.62
C PRO A 170 15.19 -52.47 -7.85
N ARG A 171 15.93 -52.41 -8.96
CA ARG A 171 15.62 -53.15 -10.17
C ARG A 171 15.88 -54.63 -9.86
N LYS A 172 14.81 -55.40 -9.64
CA LYS A 172 14.88 -56.87 -9.72
C LYS A 172 15.20 -57.26 -11.18
N THR A 173 16.47 -57.19 -11.56
CA THR A 173 16.90 -57.72 -12.85
C THR A 173 17.92 -58.81 -12.60
N GLY A 174 17.45 -60.05 -12.70
CA GLY A 174 18.30 -61.20 -12.85
C GLY A 174 19.12 -61.09 -14.14
N ASN A 175 20.31 -61.67 -14.08
CA ASN A 175 21.19 -62.04 -15.18
C ASN A 175 21.87 -60.89 -15.94
N ASN A 176 23.21 -60.87 -15.85
CA ASN A 176 23.92 -61.71 -16.80
C ASN A 176 24.69 -61.03 -17.93
N HIS A 177 24.31 -59.85 -18.43
CA HIS A 177 24.76 -59.42 -19.76
C HIS A 177 25.31 -57.99 -19.76
N ILE A 178 26.57 -57.89 -20.21
CA ILE A 178 27.30 -56.66 -20.52
C ILE A 178 26.44 -55.81 -21.48
N PRO A 179 25.99 -54.60 -21.11
CA PRO A 179 25.27 -53.76 -22.04
C PRO A 179 26.27 -53.13 -23.01
N ARG A 180 26.33 -53.66 -24.23
CA ARG A 180 26.85 -52.98 -25.41
C ARG A 180 25.90 -51.82 -25.76
N LEU A 181 25.88 -50.74 -24.96
CA LEU A 181 24.88 -49.66 -25.05
C LEU A 181 25.47 -48.25 -25.16
N LEU A 182 26.76 -48.08 -25.50
CA LEU A 182 27.32 -46.72 -25.64
C LEU A 182 26.81 -45.98 -26.90
N ALA A 183 26.36 -46.70 -27.94
CA ALA A 183 25.93 -46.09 -29.21
C ALA A 183 24.41 -45.80 -29.28
N SER A 184 23.55 -46.65 -28.72
CA SER A 184 22.09 -46.44 -28.75
C SER A 184 21.58 -45.50 -27.64
N SER A 185 22.32 -45.37 -26.54
CA SER A 185 21.92 -44.51 -25.42
C SER A 185 21.96 -43.01 -25.78
N GLN A 186 22.94 -42.56 -26.58
CA GLN A 186 23.03 -41.16 -27.02
C GLN A 186 21.86 -40.75 -27.92
N GLN A 187 21.28 -41.69 -28.68
CA GLN A 187 20.17 -41.43 -29.59
C GLN A 187 18.81 -41.50 -28.85
N GLN A 188 18.62 -42.44 -27.92
CA GLN A 188 17.41 -42.47 -27.07
C GLN A 188 17.35 -41.33 -26.04
N LEU A 189 18.49 -40.83 -25.55
CA LEU A 189 18.54 -39.64 -24.68
C LEU A 189 18.17 -38.34 -25.42
N ARG A 190 18.16 -38.31 -26.76
CA ARG A 190 17.71 -37.15 -27.54
C ARG A 190 16.19 -37.03 -27.60
N ASP A 191 15.46 -38.14 -27.61
CA ASP A 191 14.00 -38.15 -27.78
C ASP A 191 13.23 -38.04 -26.45
N GLU A 192 13.85 -38.35 -25.30
CA GLU A 192 13.26 -38.20 -23.95
C GLU A 192 13.98 -37.16 -23.08
N GLY A 193 14.60 -36.16 -23.71
CA GLY A 193 15.26 -35.06 -22.99
C GLY A 193 14.28 -34.26 -22.12
N PRO A 194 14.75 -33.61 -21.04
CA PRO A 194 13.89 -32.73 -20.26
C PRO A 194 13.40 -31.56 -21.10
N ILE A 195 12.10 -31.25 -21.03
CA ILE A 195 11.46 -30.20 -21.80
C ILE A 195 11.24 -28.97 -20.92
N ILE A 196 11.52 -27.79 -21.47
CA ILE A 196 11.19 -26.51 -20.83
C ILE A 196 9.70 -26.22 -21.00
N ASN A 197 8.98 -26.19 -19.88
CA ASN A 197 7.62 -25.65 -19.82
C ASN A 197 7.71 -24.11 -19.74
N ALA A 198 7.88 -23.47 -20.90
CA ALA A 198 7.97 -22.03 -21.02
C ALA A 198 6.58 -21.38 -21.21
N PRO A 199 6.35 -20.18 -20.64
CA PRO A 199 5.23 -19.30 -21.00
C PRO A 199 5.13 -19.04 -22.52
N SER A 200 3.91 -18.85 -23.04
CA SER A 200 3.63 -18.74 -24.49
C SER A 200 4.05 -17.42 -25.14
N ASP A 201 4.42 -16.42 -24.34
CA ASP A 201 4.83 -15.07 -24.73
C ASP A 201 6.32 -14.97 -25.16
N ILE A 202 7.09 -16.05 -25.03
CA ILE A 202 8.54 -16.04 -25.29
C ILE A 202 8.83 -16.45 -26.75
N PRO A 203 9.75 -15.74 -27.46
CA PRO A 203 10.14 -16.10 -28.83
C PRO A 203 10.62 -17.55 -28.98
N ALA A 204 10.18 -18.21 -30.05
CA ALA A 204 10.52 -19.61 -30.32
C ALA A 204 12.03 -19.86 -30.44
N THR A 205 12.78 -18.91 -31.00
CA THR A 205 14.24 -18.98 -31.13
C THR A 205 14.93 -19.02 -29.75
N GLN A 206 14.51 -18.17 -28.82
CA GLN A 206 15.05 -18.15 -27.46
C GLN A 206 14.74 -19.44 -26.71
N LYS A 207 13.51 -19.96 -26.89
CA LYS A 207 13.12 -21.28 -26.34
C LYS A 207 14.00 -22.41 -26.87
N GLN A 208 14.31 -22.43 -28.17
CA GLN A 208 15.17 -23.45 -28.77
C GLN A 208 16.61 -23.39 -28.24
N THR A 209 17.19 -22.20 -28.11
CA THR A 209 18.55 -22.02 -27.57
C THR A 209 18.66 -22.52 -26.13
N GLU A 210 17.71 -22.15 -25.28
CA GLU A 210 17.68 -22.57 -23.88
C GLU A 210 17.39 -24.08 -23.74
N GLN A 211 16.55 -24.62 -24.63
CA GLN A 211 16.29 -26.07 -24.71
C GLN A 211 17.56 -26.84 -25.12
N ALA A 212 18.35 -26.33 -26.07
CA ALA A 212 19.61 -26.94 -26.46
C ALA A 212 20.64 -26.90 -25.32
N LEU A 213 20.71 -25.79 -24.59
CA LEU A 213 21.58 -25.64 -23.41
C LEU A 213 21.17 -26.59 -22.28
N LEU A 214 19.87 -26.73 -22.02
CA LEU A 214 19.32 -27.69 -21.05
C LEU A 214 19.77 -29.13 -21.38
N ILE A 215 19.58 -29.54 -22.64
CA ILE A 215 19.95 -30.88 -23.10
C ILE A 215 21.45 -31.11 -22.93
N SER A 216 22.28 -30.14 -23.34
CA SER A 216 23.73 -30.20 -23.23
C SER A 216 24.19 -30.37 -21.76
N GLN A 217 23.67 -29.56 -20.85
CA GLN A 217 24.00 -29.64 -19.42
C GLN A 217 23.56 -30.96 -18.78
N TYR A 218 22.36 -31.43 -19.12
CA TYR A 218 21.86 -32.72 -18.65
C TYR A 218 22.71 -33.89 -19.17
N GLN A 219 23.08 -33.89 -20.45
CA GLN A 219 23.93 -34.93 -21.04
C GLN A 219 25.34 -34.95 -20.44
N ALA A 220 25.92 -33.79 -20.16
CA ALA A 220 27.22 -33.69 -19.48
C ALA A 220 27.17 -34.32 -18.09
N PHE A 221 26.13 -34.00 -17.30
CA PHE A 221 25.92 -34.58 -15.98
C PHE A 221 25.76 -36.10 -16.02
N ILE A 222 24.88 -36.60 -16.89
CA ILE A 222 24.66 -38.05 -17.03
C ILE A 222 25.94 -38.77 -17.46
N SER A 223 26.70 -38.19 -18.41
CA SER A 223 27.98 -38.78 -18.85
C SER A 223 29.00 -38.87 -17.72
N GLN A 224 29.04 -37.86 -16.84
CA GLN A 224 29.94 -37.87 -15.68
C GLN A 224 29.53 -38.92 -14.64
N VAL A 225 28.23 -39.03 -14.35
CA VAL A 225 27.67 -40.07 -13.48
C VAL A 225 27.93 -41.48 -14.03
N ASP A 226 27.68 -41.68 -15.33
CA ASP A 226 27.87 -42.98 -15.98
C ASP A 226 29.34 -43.40 -15.99
N LYS A 227 30.25 -42.45 -16.25
CA LYS A 227 31.70 -42.69 -16.13
C LYS A 227 32.08 -43.15 -14.72
N GLN A 228 31.57 -42.48 -13.69
CA GLN A 228 31.87 -42.83 -12.31
C GLN A 228 31.30 -44.21 -11.93
N LYS A 229 30.11 -44.55 -12.41
CA LYS A 229 29.51 -45.88 -12.23
C LYS A 229 30.32 -46.98 -12.90
N LEU A 230 30.87 -46.74 -14.09
CA LEU A 230 31.74 -47.71 -14.77
C LEU A 230 33.01 -47.99 -13.95
N LEU A 231 33.59 -46.99 -13.28
CA LEU A 231 34.73 -47.19 -12.38
C LEU A 231 34.37 -48.02 -11.14
N ILE A 232 33.18 -47.78 -10.57
CA ILE A 232 32.66 -48.61 -9.46
C ILE A 232 32.45 -50.05 -9.92
N GLN A 233 31.84 -50.24 -11.10
CA GLN A 233 31.61 -51.57 -11.66
C GLN A 233 32.92 -52.31 -11.92
N GLN A 234 33.92 -51.65 -12.52
CA GLN A 234 35.25 -52.22 -12.75
C GLN A 234 35.86 -52.75 -11.45
N LYS A 235 35.82 -51.96 -10.36
CA LYS A 235 36.31 -52.42 -9.05
C LYS A 235 35.49 -53.55 -8.46
N SER A 236 34.18 -53.55 -8.67
CA SER A 236 33.29 -54.65 -8.26
C SER A 236 33.65 -55.97 -8.98
N ASP A 237 33.99 -55.89 -10.26
CA ASP A 237 34.39 -57.05 -11.07
C ASP A 237 35.77 -57.58 -10.63
N GLU A 238 36.71 -56.69 -10.29
CA GLU A 238 37.99 -57.03 -9.67
C GLU A 238 37.81 -57.77 -8.33
N ILE A 239 36.89 -57.30 -7.48
CA ILE A 239 36.49 -57.98 -6.23
C ILE A 239 35.94 -59.38 -6.52
N GLY A 240 35.10 -59.54 -7.55
CA GLY A 240 34.56 -60.84 -7.94
C GLY A 240 35.66 -61.84 -8.33
N THR A 241 36.67 -61.38 -9.07
CA THR A 241 37.84 -62.18 -9.44
C THR A 241 38.68 -62.55 -8.22
N LEU A 242 38.94 -61.59 -7.34
CA LEU A 242 39.72 -61.77 -6.13
C LEU A 242 39.04 -62.73 -5.14
N LYS A 243 37.71 -62.64 -4.99
CA LYS A 243 36.93 -63.61 -4.20
C LYS A 243 37.11 -65.04 -4.73
N SER A 244 37.12 -65.24 -6.04
CA SER A 244 37.35 -66.55 -6.65
C SER A 244 38.78 -67.07 -6.36
N GLN A 245 39.79 -66.18 -6.38
CA GLN A 245 41.16 -66.52 -6.00
C GLN A 245 41.28 -66.88 -4.51
N ILE A 246 40.61 -66.13 -3.63
CA ILE A 246 40.53 -66.42 -2.18
C ILE A 246 39.89 -67.79 -1.96
N THR A 247 38.79 -68.11 -2.63
CA THR A 247 38.16 -69.43 -2.54
C THR A 247 39.13 -70.53 -2.94
N LYS A 248 39.84 -70.39 -4.06
CA LYS A 248 40.87 -71.34 -4.51
C LYS A 248 42.00 -71.51 -3.48
N ALA A 249 42.56 -70.41 -2.99
CA ALA A 249 43.64 -70.42 -2.00
C ALA A 249 43.19 -71.02 -0.66
N THR A 250 41.95 -70.75 -0.25
CA THR A 250 41.37 -71.33 0.97
C THR A 250 41.26 -72.85 0.85
N SER A 251 40.79 -73.37 -0.29
CA SER A 251 40.76 -74.81 -0.55
C SER A 251 42.16 -75.43 -0.57
N MET A 252 43.14 -74.80 -1.23
CA MET A 252 44.53 -75.27 -1.26
C MET A 252 45.16 -75.32 0.13
N LEU A 253 44.93 -74.29 0.95
CA LEU A 253 45.42 -74.25 2.32
C LEU A 253 44.82 -75.39 3.15
N ALA A 254 43.53 -75.68 3.03
CA ALA A 254 42.89 -76.79 3.75
C ALA A 254 43.54 -78.14 3.39
N LEU A 255 43.90 -78.36 2.12
CA LEU A 255 44.65 -79.54 1.69
C LEU A 255 46.06 -79.59 2.30
N ALA A 256 46.79 -78.46 2.28
CA ALA A 256 48.13 -78.37 2.85
C ALA A 256 48.10 -78.59 4.38
N GLU A 257 47.12 -78.05 5.10
CA GLU A 257 46.94 -78.26 6.53
C GLU A 257 46.72 -79.73 6.87
N ALA A 258 45.86 -80.43 6.13
CA ALA A 258 45.65 -81.87 6.29
C ALA A 258 46.95 -82.66 6.02
N LYS A 259 47.64 -82.37 4.91
CA LYS A 259 48.89 -83.04 4.54
C LYS A 259 49.98 -82.82 5.60
N THR A 260 50.15 -81.59 6.08
CA THR A 260 51.13 -81.27 7.13
C THR A 260 50.80 -81.98 8.43
N ALA A 261 49.52 -82.10 8.80
CA ALA A 261 49.09 -82.87 9.96
C ALA A 261 49.40 -84.38 9.81
N ASP A 262 49.25 -84.94 8.62
CA ASP A 262 49.58 -86.35 8.33
C ASP A 262 51.08 -86.60 8.45
N TYR A 263 51.92 -85.75 7.84
CA TYR A 263 53.37 -85.82 7.97
C TYR A 263 53.84 -85.63 9.41
N ARG A 264 53.16 -84.78 10.19
CA ARG A 264 53.44 -84.63 11.62
C ARG A 264 53.22 -85.94 12.36
N ARG A 265 52.09 -86.63 12.13
CA ARG A 265 51.79 -87.94 12.73
C ARG A 265 52.80 -89.01 12.31
N LEU A 266 53.26 -89.01 11.06
CA LEU A 266 54.29 -89.93 10.57
C LEU A 266 55.65 -89.67 11.21
N TYR A 267 56.03 -88.40 11.36
CA TYR A 267 57.25 -87.99 12.07
C TYR A 267 57.23 -88.41 13.54
N ASP A 268 56.12 -88.17 14.24
CA ASP A 268 55.97 -88.54 15.66
C ASP A 268 56.09 -90.08 15.86
N LYS A 269 55.65 -90.86 14.86
CA LYS A 269 55.80 -92.32 14.81
C LYS A 269 57.14 -92.80 14.22
N LYS A 270 58.07 -91.89 13.89
CA LYS A 270 59.39 -92.16 13.28
C LYS A 270 59.36 -92.80 11.88
N PHE A 271 58.27 -92.63 11.13
CA PHE A 271 58.15 -93.10 9.73
C PHE A 271 58.46 -92.03 8.68
N ALA A 272 58.65 -90.77 9.09
CA ALA A 272 59.05 -89.66 8.21
C ALA A 272 60.20 -88.85 8.84
N SER A 273 60.99 -88.17 8.00
CA SER A 273 62.06 -87.30 8.47
C SER A 273 61.54 -85.95 8.98
N LYS A 274 62.28 -85.31 9.89
CA LYS A 274 61.96 -83.95 10.35
C LYS A 274 61.94 -82.95 9.19
N HIS A 275 62.80 -83.15 8.19
CA HIS A 275 62.92 -82.25 7.04
C HIS A 275 61.67 -82.30 6.16
N GLU A 276 61.09 -83.48 5.94
CA GLU A 276 59.83 -83.62 5.19
C GLU A 276 58.67 -82.90 5.88
N TRP A 277 58.50 -83.07 7.20
CA TRP A 277 57.47 -82.33 7.94
C TRP A 277 57.68 -80.81 7.88
N LEU A 278 58.91 -80.33 8.12
CA LEU A 278 59.21 -78.90 8.06
C LEU A 278 58.98 -78.30 6.66
N ALA A 279 59.27 -79.06 5.60
CA ALA A 279 58.96 -78.63 4.23
C ALA A 279 57.45 -78.44 4.01
N GLN A 280 56.62 -79.35 4.53
CA GLN A 280 55.15 -79.21 4.46
C GLN A 280 54.62 -78.07 5.35
N GLU A 281 55.21 -77.86 6.52
CA GLU A 281 54.87 -76.72 7.39
C GLU A 281 55.23 -75.38 6.71
N GLN A 282 56.39 -75.29 6.06
CA GLN A 282 56.79 -74.11 5.29
C GLN A 282 55.81 -73.83 4.13
N GLU A 283 55.39 -74.86 3.39
CA GLU A 283 54.40 -74.74 2.31
C GLU A 283 53.05 -74.23 2.83
N LYS A 284 52.56 -74.80 3.94
CA LYS A 284 51.36 -74.33 4.63
C LYS A 284 51.48 -72.86 5.04
N VAL A 285 52.57 -72.45 5.70
CA VAL A 285 52.79 -71.07 6.13
C VAL A 285 52.80 -70.12 4.92
N SER A 286 53.42 -70.52 3.80
CA SER A 286 53.39 -69.75 2.55
C SER A 286 51.96 -69.53 2.06
N LEU A 287 51.15 -70.59 1.96
CA LEU A 287 49.75 -70.50 1.54
C LEU A 287 48.88 -69.67 2.49
N GLN A 288 49.16 -69.74 3.80
CA GLN A 288 48.49 -68.89 4.80
C GLN A 288 48.81 -67.41 4.57
N ASN A 289 50.08 -67.08 4.33
CA ASN A 289 50.50 -65.70 4.02
C ASN A 289 49.89 -65.21 2.70
N ASP A 290 49.85 -66.04 1.66
CA ASP A 290 49.22 -65.69 0.39
C ASP A 290 47.72 -65.40 0.57
N LEU A 291 47.00 -66.25 1.31
CA LEU A 291 45.58 -66.03 1.62
C LEU A 291 45.36 -64.73 2.41
N PHE A 292 46.24 -64.43 3.38
CA PHE A 292 46.21 -63.20 4.14
C PHE A 292 46.39 -61.96 3.24
N ILE A 293 47.35 -61.98 2.33
CA ILE A 293 47.58 -60.90 1.35
C ILE A 293 46.33 -60.70 0.47
N GLN A 294 45.73 -61.78 -0.05
CA GLN A 294 44.53 -61.66 -0.88
C GLN A 294 43.33 -61.07 -0.11
N ARG A 295 43.16 -61.45 1.17
CA ARG A 295 42.11 -60.88 2.04
C ARG A 295 42.34 -59.40 2.32
N ASN A 296 43.59 -58.98 2.55
CA ASN A 296 43.90 -57.56 2.73
C ASN A 296 43.60 -56.76 1.47
N ARG A 297 43.94 -57.29 0.29
CA ARG A 297 43.62 -56.65 -0.99
C ARG A 297 42.11 -56.56 -1.23
N LEU A 298 41.34 -57.54 -0.77
CA LEU A 298 39.87 -57.51 -0.84
C LEU A 298 39.32 -56.36 0.02
N GLN A 299 39.85 -56.20 1.24
CA GLN A 299 39.49 -55.11 2.13
C GLN A 299 39.85 -53.74 1.53
N GLU A 300 41.05 -53.62 0.95
CA GLU A 300 41.51 -52.42 0.25
C GLU A 300 40.58 -52.05 -0.90
N LEU A 301 40.24 -53.00 -1.78
CA LEU A 301 39.32 -52.77 -2.90
C LEU A 301 37.90 -52.41 -2.43
N SER A 302 37.41 -53.04 -1.36
CA SER A 302 36.10 -52.72 -0.79
C SER A 302 36.05 -51.29 -0.26
N SER A 303 37.11 -50.84 0.40
CA SER A 303 37.27 -49.45 0.86
C SER A 303 37.36 -48.49 -0.33
N ALA A 304 38.09 -48.88 -1.39
CA ALA A 304 38.19 -48.10 -2.60
C ALA A 304 36.84 -47.93 -3.31
N ILE A 305 35.97 -48.95 -3.34
CA ILE A 305 34.61 -48.81 -3.86
C ILE A 305 33.82 -47.78 -3.06
N GLU A 306 33.94 -47.79 -1.73
CA GLU A 306 33.22 -46.85 -0.88
C GLU A 306 33.67 -45.40 -1.13
N VAL A 307 34.97 -45.19 -1.33
CA VAL A 307 35.50 -43.88 -1.79
C VAL A 307 34.90 -43.47 -3.13
N GLN A 308 34.80 -44.38 -4.11
CA GLN A 308 34.22 -44.06 -5.42
C GLN A 308 32.71 -43.77 -5.35
N LYS A 309 31.98 -44.42 -4.44
CA LYS A 309 30.57 -44.11 -4.18
C LYS A 309 30.39 -42.75 -3.52
N GLN A 310 31.27 -42.41 -2.58
CA GLN A 310 31.24 -41.10 -1.95
C GLN A 310 31.55 -39.98 -2.96
N GLU A 311 32.48 -40.22 -3.89
CA GLU A 311 32.74 -39.32 -5.01
C GLU A 311 31.52 -39.17 -5.93
N LEU A 312 30.82 -40.27 -6.24
CA LEU A 312 29.56 -40.21 -6.99
C LEU A 312 28.51 -39.34 -6.28
N SER A 313 28.32 -39.55 -4.98
CA SER A 313 27.40 -38.74 -4.17
C SER A 313 27.81 -37.27 -4.13
N SER A 314 29.12 -36.98 -4.12
CA SER A 314 29.66 -35.62 -4.17
C SER A 314 29.34 -34.95 -5.51
N ILE A 315 29.55 -35.63 -6.64
CA ILE A 315 29.21 -35.13 -7.99
C ILE A 315 27.72 -34.79 -8.08
N GLU A 316 26.84 -35.67 -7.58
CA GLU A 316 25.40 -35.45 -7.57
C GLU A 316 25.01 -34.24 -6.70
N ALA A 317 25.55 -34.16 -5.48
CA ALA A 317 25.27 -33.07 -4.55
C ALA A 317 25.77 -31.71 -5.07
N GLN A 318 27.00 -31.66 -5.60
CA GLN A 318 27.57 -30.46 -6.19
C GLN A 318 26.75 -29.95 -7.38
N PHE A 319 26.32 -30.87 -8.26
CA PHE A 319 25.48 -30.51 -9.39
C PHE A 319 24.13 -29.94 -8.95
N ILE A 320 23.44 -30.61 -8.00
CA ILE A 320 22.16 -30.14 -7.46
C ILE A 320 22.32 -28.78 -6.78
N ASN A 321 23.38 -28.59 -5.98
CA ASN A 321 23.65 -27.32 -5.30
C ASN A 321 23.88 -26.19 -6.31
N ASN A 322 24.74 -26.40 -7.32
CA ASN A 322 25.00 -25.41 -8.37
C ASN A 322 23.71 -25.07 -9.15
N ALA A 323 22.95 -26.08 -9.57
CA ALA A 323 21.70 -25.87 -10.28
C ALA A 323 20.64 -25.16 -9.43
N THR A 324 20.61 -25.40 -8.11
CA THR A 324 19.70 -24.73 -7.17
C THR A 324 20.11 -23.28 -6.94
N GLU A 325 21.41 -23.00 -6.80
CA GLU A 325 21.93 -21.64 -6.71
C GLU A 325 21.58 -20.83 -7.97
N LYS A 326 21.75 -21.42 -9.15
CA LYS A 326 21.37 -20.79 -10.42
C LYS A 326 19.86 -20.61 -10.58
N LEU A 327 19.05 -21.53 -10.05
CA LEU A 327 17.60 -21.39 -10.00
C LEU A 327 17.21 -20.18 -9.14
N ASN A 328 17.79 -20.04 -7.94
CA ASN A 328 17.52 -18.92 -7.04
C ASN A 328 17.96 -17.59 -7.66
N GLN A 329 19.16 -17.53 -8.26
CA GLN A 329 19.62 -16.34 -8.99
C GLN A 329 18.63 -15.94 -10.10
N ALA A 330 18.16 -16.90 -10.91
CA ALA A 330 17.18 -16.62 -11.96
C ALA A 330 15.81 -16.19 -11.42
N ARG A 331 15.39 -16.74 -10.28
CA ARG A 331 14.16 -16.36 -9.58
C ARG A 331 14.23 -14.91 -9.08
N ASP A 332 15.33 -14.55 -8.43
CA ASP A 332 15.55 -13.22 -7.89
C ASP A 332 15.62 -12.18 -9.02
N SER A 333 16.34 -12.48 -10.10
CA SER A 333 16.38 -11.63 -11.30
C SER A 333 15.01 -11.47 -11.95
N THR A 334 14.19 -12.54 -11.99
CA THR A 334 12.80 -12.45 -12.50
C THR A 334 11.99 -11.47 -11.67
N ALA A 335 12.01 -11.60 -10.34
CA ALA A 335 11.27 -10.70 -9.45
C ALA A 335 11.76 -9.25 -9.54
N GLN A 336 13.08 -9.05 -9.64
CA GLN A 336 13.68 -7.74 -9.82
C GLN A 336 13.21 -7.08 -11.12
N TYR A 337 13.31 -7.77 -12.26
CA TYR A 337 12.93 -7.18 -13.54
C TYR A 337 11.42 -6.96 -13.66
N GLU A 338 10.57 -7.79 -13.04
CA GLU A 338 9.13 -7.53 -12.96
C GLU A 338 8.82 -6.22 -12.22
N GLN A 339 9.53 -5.96 -11.11
CA GLN A 339 9.40 -4.70 -10.38
C GLN A 339 9.93 -3.51 -11.19
N GLU A 340 11.04 -3.68 -11.90
CA GLU A 340 11.59 -2.65 -12.78
C GLU A 340 10.67 -2.32 -13.96
N ILE A 341 9.98 -3.31 -14.53
CA ILE A 341 8.95 -3.08 -15.56
C ILE A 341 7.79 -2.28 -14.98
N ALA A 342 7.27 -2.66 -13.81
CA ALA A 342 6.16 -1.93 -13.18
C ALA A 342 6.54 -0.45 -12.92
N LYS A 343 7.76 -0.21 -12.45
CA LYS A 343 8.31 1.14 -12.24
C LYS A 343 8.45 1.91 -13.57
N ASN A 344 9.06 1.31 -14.59
CA ASN A 344 9.29 1.97 -15.87
C ASN A 344 8.01 2.17 -16.69
N GLN A 345 7.03 1.27 -16.56
CA GLN A 345 5.71 1.45 -17.14
C GLN A 345 5.01 2.65 -16.52
N LYS A 346 5.04 2.78 -15.18
CA LYS A 346 4.51 3.97 -14.50
C LYS A 346 5.23 5.24 -14.93
N ARG A 347 6.56 5.17 -15.07
CA ARG A 347 7.38 6.28 -15.58
C ARG A 347 7.02 6.67 -17.02
N LYS A 348 6.69 5.70 -17.87
CA LYS A 348 6.20 5.96 -19.23
C LYS A 348 4.80 6.59 -19.23
N ASP A 349 3.92 6.17 -18.32
CA ASP A 349 2.56 6.71 -18.22
C ASP A 349 2.56 8.18 -17.77
N ILE A 350 3.46 8.59 -16.86
CA ILE A 350 3.56 10.00 -16.40
C ILE A 350 4.11 10.95 -17.47
N LEU A 351 4.70 10.45 -18.56
CA LEU A 351 5.09 11.27 -19.71
C LEU A 351 3.88 11.73 -20.55
N ARG A 352 2.70 11.17 -20.29
CA ARG A 352 1.42 11.64 -20.83
C ARG A 352 0.71 12.47 -19.77
N LEU A 353 0.78 13.79 -19.91
CA LEU A 353 0.11 14.70 -19.01
C LEU A 353 -1.38 14.75 -19.37
N THR A 354 -2.22 14.30 -18.44
CA THR A 354 -3.67 14.22 -18.60
C THR A 354 -4.38 15.19 -17.67
N SER A 355 -5.62 15.55 -18.01
CA SER A 355 -6.43 16.40 -17.14
C SER A 355 -6.95 15.62 -15.92
N PRO A 356 -6.71 16.05 -14.68
CA PRO A 356 -7.23 15.37 -13.48
C PRO A 356 -8.73 15.61 -13.28
N VAL A 357 -9.31 16.61 -13.95
CA VAL A 357 -10.69 17.08 -13.83
C VAL A 357 -11.24 17.50 -15.20
N SER A 358 -12.56 17.46 -15.38
CA SER A 358 -13.18 18.08 -16.56
C SER A 358 -13.24 19.59 -16.36
N GLY A 359 -12.89 20.36 -17.39
CA GLY A 359 -12.73 21.80 -17.26
C GLY A 359 -12.29 22.48 -18.55
N THR A 360 -12.01 23.78 -18.47
CA THR A 360 -11.43 24.57 -19.55
C THR A 360 -9.93 24.78 -19.33
N VAL A 361 -9.13 24.56 -20.37
CA VAL A 361 -7.69 24.81 -20.36
C VAL A 361 -7.42 26.32 -20.42
N GLN A 362 -6.53 26.81 -19.56
CA GLN A 362 -6.07 28.18 -19.52
C GLN A 362 -4.55 28.24 -19.33
N GLN A 363 -3.94 29.37 -19.68
CA GLN A 363 -2.53 29.68 -19.41
C GLN A 363 -1.57 28.64 -20.02
N LEU A 364 -1.82 28.21 -21.25
CA LEU A 364 -0.91 27.32 -21.96
C LEU A 364 0.44 28.03 -22.17
N ALA A 365 1.47 27.61 -21.43
CA ALA A 365 2.80 28.21 -21.48
C ALA A 365 3.64 27.66 -22.64
N ILE A 366 3.36 26.44 -23.08
CA ILE A 366 4.10 25.77 -24.16
C ILE A 366 3.42 25.96 -25.51
N HIS A 367 4.19 26.43 -26.49
CA HIS A 367 3.68 26.71 -27.84
C HIS A 367 4.46 25.98 -28.93
N SER A 368 5.63 25.41 -28.60
CA SER A 368 6.52 24.74 -29.53
C SER A 368 6.66 23.25 -29.21
N VAL A 369 6.38 22.42 -30.21
CA VAL A 369 6.78 21.01 -30.21
C VAL A 369 8.30 20.94 -30.31
N GLY A 370 8.95 20.06 -29.54
CA GLY A 370 10.41 19.95 -29.43
C GLY A 370 11.04 20.85 -28.37
N GLY A 371 10.26 21.70 -27.69
CA GLY A 371 10.74 22.46 -26.54
C GLY A 371 11.08 21.56 -25.35
N VAL A 372 12.09 21.93 -24.58
CA VAL A 372 12.48 21.24 -23.34
C VAL A 372 11.69 21.83 -22.18
N VAL A 373 11.12 20.96 -21.35
CA VAL A 373 10.45 21.34 -20.10
C VAL A 373 11.23 20.82 -18.90
N THR A 374 11.31 21.61 -17.84
CA THR A 374 11.95 21.22 -16.58
C THR A 374 10.93 20.67 -15.60
N GLU A 375 11.41 19.94 -14.59
CA GLU A 375 10.57 19.43 -13.50
C GLU A 375 9.79 20.56 -12.81
N ALA A 376 8.53 20.29 -12.48
CA ALA A 376 7.61 21.21 -11.82
C ALA A 376 7.35 22.54 -12.58
N GLN A 377 7.77 22.65 -13.84
CA GLN A 377 7.45 23.80 -14.68
C GLN A 377 5.94 23.80 -15.00
N PRO A 378 5.18 24.86 -14.65
CA PRO A 378 3.78 24.96 -15.02
C PRO A 378 3.62 25.01 -16.54
N LEU A 379 2.90 24.05 -17.13
CA LEU A 379 2.67 24.01 -18.58
C LEU A 379 1.32 24.57 -18.97
N LEU A 380 0.28 24.30 -18.17
CA LEU A 380 -1.06 24.83 -18.33
C LEU A 380 -1.85 24.69 -17.03
N ALA A 381 -2.99 25.36 -16.97
CA ALA A 381 -3.96 25.29 -15.89
C ALA A 381 -5.29 24.74 -16.41
N VAL A 382 -5.96 23.87 -15.64
CA VAL A 382 -7.33 23.43 -15.94
C VAL A 382 -8.26 24.00 -14.88
N VAL A 383 -9.24 24.79 -15.34
CA VAL A 383 -10.32 25.36 -14.50
C VAL A 383 -11.54 24.46 -14.62
N PRO A 384 -11.97 23.79 -13.53
CA PRO A 384 -13.13 22.89 -13.57
C PRO A 384 -14.44 23.61 -13.93
N ASP A 385 -15.33 22.93 -14.66
CA ASP A 385 -16.58 23.55 -15.14
C ASP A 385 -17.66 23.69 -14.04
N ASN A 386 -17.63 22.80 -13.05
CA ASN A 386 -18.74 22.58 -12.13
C ASN A 386 -18.43 23.09 -10.73
N GLU A 387 -17.98 24.34 -10.66
CA GLU A 387 -17.64 24.99 -9.40
C GLU A 387 -18.73 25.97 -9.00
N GLU A 388 -19.15 25.85 -7.74
CA GLU A 388 -20.11 26.77 -7.15
C GLU A 388 -19.45 28.15 -7.07
N VAL A 389 -20.13 29.15 -7.65
CA VAL A 389 -19.68 30.53 -7.59
C VAL A 389 -19.89 31.02 -6.17
N GLU A 390 -18.81 31.40 -5.53
CA GLU A 390 -18.83 32.01 -4.20
C GLU A 390 -18.69 33.52 -4.36
N VAL A 391 -19.41 34.28 -3.53
CA VAL A 391 -19.25 35.73 -3.48
C VAL A 391 -18.43 36.07 -2.25
N GLU A 392 -17.22 36.59 -2.48
CA GLU A 392 -16.38 37.15 -1.42
C GLU A 392 -16.84 38.59 -1.19
N VAL A 393 -17.47 38.83 -0.04
CA VAL A 393 -17.94 40.15 0.39
C VAL A 393 -17.03 40.72 1.47
N MET A 394 -16.80 42.02 1.40
CA MET A 394 -16.05 42.76 2.42
C MET A 394 -17.04 43.50 3.31
N ILE A 395 -17.22 43.03 4.54
CA ILE A 395 -18.17 43.56 5.52
C ILE A 395 -17.50 44.69 6.32
N GLY A 396 -18.23 45.79 6.56
CA GLY A 396 -17.75 46.88 7.39
C GLY A 396 -17.67 46.53 8.88
N ASN A 397 -16.71 47.13 9.60
CA ASN A 397 -16.54 46.91 11.04
C ASN A 397 -17.79 47.20 11.90
N LEU A 398 -18.68 48.10 11.46
CA LEU A 398 -19.92 48.40 12.19
C LEU A 398 -20.97 47.29 12.05
N ASP A 399 -20.93 46.53 10.96
CA ASP A 399 -21.97 45.58 10.60
C ASP A 399 -21.61 44.12 10.96
N ILE A 400 -20.32 43.81 11.11
CA ILE A 400 -19.81 42.46 11.38
C ILE A 400 -20.42 41.82 12.63
N GLY A 401 -20.76 42.61 13.66
CA GLY A 401 -21.33 42.13 14.91
C GLY A 401 -22.75 41.53 14.76
N PHE A 402 -23.43 41.80 13.64
CA PHE A 402 -24.80 41.34 13.38
C PHE A 402 -24.86 40.19 12.38
N ILE A 403 -23.75 39.86 11.72
CA ILE A 403 -23.69 38.83 10.68
C ILE A 403 -23.24 37.50 11.27
N LYS A 404 -23.96 36.42 10.94
CA LYS A 404 -23.66 35.06 11.40
C LYS A 404 -23.70 34.08 10.24
N LYS A 405 -22.89 33.02 10.35
CA LYS A 405 -22.95 31.87 9.44
C LYS A 405 -24.37 31.31 9.40
N GLY A 406 -24.89 31.05 8.21
CA GLY A 406 -26.23 30.51 7.95
C GLY A 406 -27.32 31.55 7.71
N GLN A 407 -27.02 32.85 7.76
CA GLN A 407 -27.99 33.89 7.40
C GLN A 407 -28.20 33.94 5.89
N VAL A 408 -29.44 34.20 5.47
CA VAL A 408 -29.81 34.43 4.08
C VAL A 408 -29.38 35.85 3.69
N ALA A 409 -28.71 35.97 2.55
CA ALA A 409 -28.23 37.21 1.97
C ALA A 409 -28.82 37.39 0.57
N ALA A 410 -29.28 38.61 0.27
CA ALA A 410 -29.74 38.98 -1.05
C ALA A 410 -28.59 39.59 -1.87
N ILE A 411 -28.10 38.87 -2.86
CA ILE A 411 -26.99 39.26 -3.74
C ILE A 411 -27.55 39.99 -4.96
N LYS A 412 -27.13 41.25 -5.15
CA LYS A 412 -27.50 42.08 -6.29
C LYS A 412 -26.31 42.21 -7.24
N ILE A 413 -26.42 41.67 -8.46
CA ILE A 413 -25.35 41.74 -9.46
C ILE A 413 -25.41 43.09 -10.19
N ALA A 414 -24.34 43.87 -10.16
CA ALA A 414 -24.31 45.20 -10.78
C ALA A 414 -24.57 45.17 -12.29
N SER A 415 -24.11 44.12 -12.99
CA SER A 415 -24.30 43.95 -14.43
C SER A 415 -25.76 43.69 -14.84
N PHE A 416 -26.64 43.33 -13.91
CA PHE A 416 -28.05 43.03 -14.16
C PHE A 416 -28.95 43.84 -13.21
N PRO A 417 -29.70 44.85 -13.70
CA PRO A 417 -30.57 45.64 -12.84
C PRO A 417 -31.59 44.78 -12.07
N TYR A 418 -31.48 44.77 -10.74
CA TYR A 418 -32.27 43.90 -9.86
C TYR A 418 -33.78 44.13 -9.93
N THR A 419 -34.21 45.32 -10.36
CA THR A 419 -35.63 45.65 -10.56
C THR A 419 -36.26 44.88 -11.71
N ARG A 420 -35.46 44.43 -12.69
CA ARG A 420 -35.93 43.65 -13.84
C ARG A 420 -35.62 42.16 -13.69
N TYR A 421 -34.43 41.82 -13.16
CA TYR A 421 -33.92 40.45 -13.15
C TYR A 421 -33.94 39.79 -11.76
N GLY A 422 -34.36 40.52 -10.71
CA GLY A 422 -34.38 40.00 -9.33
C GLY A 422 -33.02 40.08 -8.62
N TYR A 423 -32.94 39.44 -7.45
CA TYR A 423 -31.71 39.23 -6.69
C TYR A 423 -31.48 37.73 -6.51
N LEU A 424 -30.22 37.33 -6.32
CA LEU A 424 -29.89 35.95 -5.97
C LEU A 424 -29.98 35.79 -4.45
N GLU A 425 -30.49 34.66 -4.00
CA GLU A 425 -30.50 34.28 -2.59
C GLU A 425 -29.28 33.39 -2.32
N GLY A 426 -28.44 33.81 -1.39
CA GLY A 426 -27.27 33.04 -0.97
C GLY A 426 -27.20 32.91 0.54
N VAL A 427 -26.44 31.95 1.03
CA VAL A 427 -26.25 31.71 2.46
C VAL A 427 -24.83 32.08 2.86
N VAL A 428 -24.68 32.84 3.95
CA VAL A 428 -23.36 33.17 4.51
C VAL A 428 -22.69 31.89 5.01
N THR A 429 -21.65 31.40 4.33
CA THR A 429 -20.97 30.15 4.68
C THR A 429 -19.82 30.37 5.67
N THR A 430 -19.07 31.46 5.49
CA THR A 430 -17.89 31.77 6.30
C THR A 430 -17.84 33.26 6.59
N VAL A 431 -17.51 33.62 7.82
CA VAL A 431 -17.22 34.99 8.23
C VAL A 431 -15.86 34.98 8.91
N SER A 432 -14.88 35.68 8.33
CA SER A 432 -13.56 35.83 8.94
C SER A 432 -13.67 36.66 10.21
N HIS A 433 -12.96 36.21 11.24
CA HIS A 433 -12.83 36.96 12.50
C HIS A 433 -11.66 37.96 12.43
N ASP A 434 -10.88 37.91 11.35
CA ASP A 434 -9.69 38.72 11.15
C ASP A 434 -9.99 39.84 10.15
N ALA A 435 -9.58 41.06 10.50
CA ALA A 435 -9.85 42.26 9.74
C ALA A 435 -8.72 42.55 8.75
N VAL A 436 -9.09 42.86 7.50
CA VAL A 436 -8.18 43.31 6.45
C VAL A 436 -8.26 44.83 6.36
N GLN A 437 -7.11 45.50 6.37
CA GLN A 437 -7.03 46.95 6.25
C GLN A 437 -7.21 47.37 4.78
N ASP A 438 -8.24 48.17 4.49
CA ASP A 438 -8.46 48.83 3.20
C ASP A 438 -8.09 50.31 3.30
N GLU A 439 -7.31 50.81 2.32
CA GLU A 439 -6.79 52.19 2.31
C GLU A 439 -7.89 53.27 2.32
N LYS A 440 -9.10 52.96 1.85
CA LYS A 440 -10.22 53.92 1.72
C LYS A 440 -11.36 53.67 2.70
N ARG A 441 -11.56 52.42 3.10
CA ARG A 441 -12.74 52.01 3.89
C ARG A 441 -12.42 51.52 5.31
N GLY A 442 -11.15 51.50 5.70
CA GLY A 442 -10.72 51.07 7.03
C GLY A 442 -10.73 49.55 7.18
N LEU A 443 -11.01 49.07 8.40
CA LEU A 443 -11.02 47.64 8.71
C LEU A 443 -12.27 46.97 8.11
N LEU A 444 -12.05 46.01 7.21
CA LEU A 444 -13.08 45.20 6.58
C LEU A 444 -12.91 43.72 6.96
N PHE A 445 -14.02 43.02 7.13
CA PHE A 445 -14.04 41.61 7.47
C PHE A 445 -14.47 40.80 6.25
N PRO A 446 -13.61 39.94 5.68
CA PRO A 446 -13.98 39.11 4.55
C PRO A 446 -14.98 38.04 4.99
N ALA A 447 -16.03 37.86 4.20
CA ALA A 447 -16.99 36.77 4.35
C ALA A 447 -17.32 36.18 2.98
N THR A 448 -17.70 34.91 2.99
CA THR A 448 -18.06 34.16 1.79
C THR A 448 -19.54 33.83 1.83
N ILE A 449 -20.22 34.09 0.72
CA ILE A 449 -21.62 33.75 0.52
C ILE A 449 -21.69 32.74 -0.62
N LEU A 450 -22.31 31.59 -0.36
CA LEU A 450 -22.54 30.56 -1.38
C LEU A 450 -23.93 30.76 -1.98
N ASP A 451 -24.01 30.75 -3.30
CA ASP A 451 -25.28 30.78 -4.01
C ASP A 451 -26.02 29.43 -3.82
N GLU A 452 -27.27 29.48 -3.34
CA GLU A 452 -28.09 28.27 -3.17
C GLU A 452 -28.78 27.88 -4.49
N ALA A 453 -28.87 28.80 -5.45
CA ALA A 453 -29.39 28.53 -6.78
C ALA A 453 -28.28 27.96 -7.66
N LYS A 454 -28.39 26.69 -8.04
CA LYS A 454 -27.68 26.12 -9.19
C LYS A 454 -27.81 27.09 -10.37
N LEU A 455 -26.73 27.80 -10.70
CA LEU A 455 -26.68 28.66 -11.86
C LEU A 455 -27.07 27.86 -13.12
N TYR A 456 -27.86 28.51 -13.96
CA TYR A 456 -28.42 28.00 -15.20
C TYR A 456 -27.42 27.24 -16.09
N PRO A 457 -27.88 26.20 -16.82
CA PRO A 457 -27.07 25.55 -17.84
C PRO A 457 -26.89 26.52 -19.01
N TYR A 458 -25.65 26.83 -19.35
CA TYR A 458 -25.29 27.28 -20.69
C TYR A 458 -24.50 26.17 -21.38
#